data_AF-W8S2S2-F1
#
_entry.id   AF-W8S2S2-F1
#
_cell.length_a   1.000
_cell.length_b   1.000
_cell.length_c   1.000
_cell.angle_alpha   90.00
_cell.angle_beta   90.00
_cell.angle_gamma   90.00
#
_symmetry.space_group_name_H-M   'P 1'
#
loop_
_entity.id
_entity.type
_entity.pdbx_description
1 polymer ?
#
loop_
_entity_poly.entity_id
_entity_poly.type
_entity_poly.pdbx_seq_one_letter_code
_entity_poly.pdbx_strand_id
1 'polypeptide(L)'
;MNWTDVFWVRDDPNPDFSNEEERAERAERLLDTVPELTAMDPIEGVVEACRRVGFRPFDCETLRLLARRTGNFPLSIERREGPPRYEMETGWAQDALRSSQEENPDFWEDDALVQEAARQAPCVWAKVKAELDREARRVERALSRSRP
;
A
#
# COMPACT_ATOMS: atom_id res chain seq x y z
N MET A 1 -16.28 2.52 2.41
CA MET A 1 -16.75 2.88 1.05
C MET A 1 -15.54 2.63 0.20
N ASN A 2 -15.58 1.59 -0.64
CA ASN A 2 -14.41 1.14 -1.39
C ASN A 2 -14.43 1.83 -2.75
N TRP A 3 -13.26 2.24 -3.22
CA TRP A 3 -13.08 2.90 -4.50
C TRP A 3 -12.22 2.01 -5.38
N THR A 4 -12.70 1.76 -6.60
CA THR A 4 -11.93 1.05 -7.62
C THR A 4 -11.50 2.05 -8.66
N ASP A 5 -10.21 2.28 -8.76
CA ASP A 5 -9.62 3.22 -9.69
C ASP A 5 -8.72 2.50 -10.69
N VAL A 6 -8.79 2.97 -11.94
CA VAL A 6 -8.02 2.42 -13.05
C VAL A 6 -6.92 3.40 -13.41
N PHE A 7 -5.67 2.96 -13.30
CA PHE A 7 -4.51 3.82 -13.55
C PHE A 7 -3.82 3.46 -14.85
N TRP A 8 -3.54 4.49 -15.65
CA TRP A 8 -2.76 4.39 -16.87
C TRP A 8 -1.37 4.95 -16.62
N VAL A 9 -0.33 4.13 -16.80
CA VAL A 9 1.04 4.56 -16.55
C VAL A 9 1.83 4.46 -17.86
N ARG A 10 2.65 5.47 -18.15
CA ARG A 10 3.71 5.37 -19.16
C ARG A 10 5.02 5.08 -18.43
N ASP A 11 5.71 4.01 -18.81
CA ASP A 11 7.03 3.70 -18.30
C ASP A 11 8.00 4.85 -18.60
N ASP A 12 8.72 5.32 -17.59
CA ASP A 12 9.76 6.33 -17.76
C ASP A 12 11.06 5.66 -18.25
N PRO A 13 11.64 6.10 -19.38
CA PRO A 13 12.82 5.47 -19.95
C PRO A 13 14.13 5.74 -19.18
N ASN A 14 14.16 6.62 -18.17
CA ASN A 14 15.38 6.93 -17.42
C ASN A 14 15.13 7.07 -15.90
N PRO A 15 14.95 5.95 -15.17
CA PRO A 15 14.74 5.99 -13.73
C PRO A 15 15.97 6.56 -13.01
N ASP A 16 15.78 7.60 -12.21
CA ASP A 16 16.81 8.16 -11.32
C ASP A 16 17.04 7.16 -10.16
N PHE A 17 18.25 6.61 -10.08
CA PHE A 17 18.68 5.62 -9.07
C PHE A 17 19.31 6.29 -7.82
N SER A 18 18.97 7.56 -7.55
CA SER A 18 19.26 8.20 -6.27
C SER A 18 18.65 7.43 -5.09
N ASN A 19 19.14 7.70 -3.87
CA ASN A 19 18.70 7.04 -2.63
C ASN A 19 17.17 6.99 -2.55
N GLU A 20 16.61 5.81 -2.27
CA GLU A 20 15.16 5.55 -2.25
C GLU A 20 14.42 6.50 -1.29
N GLU A 21 15.01 6.77 -0.13
CA GLU A 21 14.48 7.71 0.87
C GLU A 21 14.42 9.14 0.33
N GLU A 22 15.47 9.60 -0.37
CA GLU A 22 15.51 10.94 -0.98
C GLU A 22 14.46 11.06 -2.10
N ARG A 23 14.21 9.98 -2.85
CA ARG A 23 13.16 9.95 -3.87
C ARG A 23 11.77 10.02 -3.24
N ALA A 24 11.54 9.30 -2.15
CA ALA A 24 10.28 9.35 -1.40
C ALA A 24 10.01 10.76 -0.83
N GLU A 25 11.01 11.39 -0.20
CA GLU A 25 10.91 12.78 0.26
C GLU A 25 10.66 13.76 -0.89
N ARG A 26 11.24 13.51 -2.05
CA ARG A 26 11.03 14.34 -3.24
C ARG A 26 9.62 14.17 -3.78
N ALA A 27 9.08 12.96 -3.83
CA ALA A 27 7.69 12.70 -4.20
C ALA A 27 6.73 13.46 -3.26
N GLU A 28 6.97 13.40 -1.95
CA GLU A 28 6.20 14.16 -0.96
C GLU A 28 6.26 15.66 -1.24
N ARG A 29 7.46 16.21 -1.44
CA ARG A 29 7.63 17.64 -1.76
C ARG A 29 6.93 18.04 -3.05
N LEU A 30 6.93 17.18 -4.08
CA LEU A 30 6.24 17.48 -5.34
C LEU A 30 4.73 17.64 -5.12
N LEU A 31 4.10 16.81 -4.28
CA LEU A 31 2.67 16.90 -3.97
C LEU A 31 2.28 18.23 -3.31
N ASP A 32 3.20 18.86 -2.59
CA ASP A 32 2.97 20.12 -1.88
C ASP A 32 3.36 21.36 -2.72
N THR A 33 4.24 21.20 -3.72
CA THR A 33 4.87 22.34 -4.42
C THR A 33 4.49 22.46 -5.89
N VAL A 34 3.98 21.39 -6.51
CA VAL A 34 3.64 21.37 -7.94
C VAL A 34 2.13 21.53 -8.12
N PRO A 35 1.66 22.68 -8.64
CA PRO A 35 0.23 22.97 -8.74
C PRO A 35 -0.55 21.94 -9.57
N GLU A 36 0.07 21.36 -10.61
CA GLU A 36 -0.61 20.34 -11.41
C GLU A 36 -0.92 19.07 -10.60
N LEU A 37 -0.03 18.68 -9.68
CA LEU A 37 -0.25 17.50 -8.82
C LEU A 37 -1.29 17.79 -7.73
N THR A 38 -1.29 19.01 -7.19
CA THR A 38 -2.29 19.44 -6.19
C THR A 38 -3.70 19.54 -6.79
N ALA A 39 -3.82 19.75 -8.10
CA ALA A 39 -5.09 19.83 -8.80
C ALA A 39 -5.64 18.47 -9.26
N MET A 40 -4.85 17.41 -9.20
CA MET A 40 -5.27 16.04 -9.53
C MET A 40 -6.10 15.43 -8.40
N ASP A 41 -6.79 14.32 -8.72
CA ASP A 41 -7.31 13.45 -7.67
C ASP A 41 -6.16 13.04 -6.71
N PRO A 42 -6.35 13.00 -5.38
CA PRO A 42 -5.27 12.71 -4.45
C PRO A 42 -4.54 11.39 -4.71
N ILE A 43 -5.23 10.37 -5.20
CA ILE A 43 -4.62 9.07 -5.51
C ILE A 43 -3.80 9.18 -6.80
N GLU A 44 -4.38 9.76 -7.86
CA GLU A 44 -3.67 10.01 -9.12
C GLU A 44 -2.44 10.89 -8.93
N GLY A 45 -2.56 11.94 -8.10
CA GLY A 45 -1.47 12.85 -7.76
C GLY A 45 -0.31 12.13 -7.08
N VAL A 46 -0.58 11.23 -6.13
CA VAL A 46 0.46 10.40 -5.47
C VAL A 46 1.15 9.48 -6.48
N VAL A 47 0.38 8.77 -7.30
CA VAL A 47 0.94 7.86 -8.32
C VAL A 47 1.82 8.61 -9.31
N GLU A 48 1.38 9.78 -9.78
CA GLU A 48 2.15 10.62 -10.69
C GLU A 48 3.38 11.24 -10.02
N ALA A 49 3.30 11.65 -8.76
CA ALA A 49 4.45 12.16 -8.00
C ALA A 49 5.54 11.09 -7.83
N CYS A 50 5.16 9.88 -7.44
CA CYS A 50 6.06 8.73 -7.34
C CYS A 50 6.69 8.38 -8.69
N ARG A 51 5.90 8.38 -9.76
CA ARG A 51 6.40 8.14 -11.11
C ARG A 51 7.47 9.16 -11.52
N ARG A 52 7.26 10.45 -11.23
CA ARG A 52 8.20 11.54 -11.58
C ARG A 52 9.55 11.42 -10.89
N VAL A 53 9.64 10.68 -9.78
CA VAL A 53 10.89 10.40 -9.08
C VAL A 53 11.40 8.99 -9.34
N GLY A 54 10.82 8.25 -10.29
CA GLY A 54 11.33 6.95 -10.73
C GLY A 54 10.88 5.76 -9.90
N PHE A 55 9.81 5.89 -9.10
CA PHE A 55 9.14 4.73 -8.50
C PHE A 55 8.23 4.04 -9.51
N ARG A 56 8.04 2.73 -9.30
CA ARG A 56 7.06 1.98 -10.08
C ARG A 56 5.67 2.25 -9.49
N PRO A 57 4.63 2.33 -10.33
CA PRO A 57 3.27 2.41 -9.84
C PRO A 57 2.99 1.24 -8.89
N PHE A 58 2.47 1.56 -7.71
CA PHE A 58 2.08 0.59 -6.68
C PHE A 58 3.23 -0.28 -6.15
N ASP A 59 4.47 0.20 -6.19
CA ASP A 59 5.51 -0.34 -5.32
C ASP A 59 5.27 0.04 -3.84
N CYS A 60 6.02 -0.60 -2.92
CA CYS A 60 5.89 -0.37 -1.48
C CYS A 60 5.90 1.12 -1.11
N GLU A 61 6.82 1.91 -1.68
CA GLU A 61 6.91 3.34 -1.40
C GLU A 61 5.71 4.14 -1.91
N THR A 62 5.22 3.82 -3.10
CA THR A 62 3.99 4.44 -3.62
C THR A 62 2.78 4.12 -2.74
N LEU A 63 2.65 2.87 -2.28
CA LEU A 63 1.55 2.46 -1.39
C LEU A 63 1.65 3.10 -0.01
N ARG A 64 2.85 3.19 0.57
CA ARG A 64 3.11 3.88 1.84
C ARG A 64 2.81 5.37 1.74
N LEU A 65 3.21 6.02 0.65
CA LEU A 65 2.92 7.44 0.44
C LEU A 65 1.42 7.68 0.26
N LEU A 66 0.75 6.81 -0.50
CA LEU A 66 -0.71 6.85 -0.68
C LEU A 66 -1.44 6.77 0.67
N ALA A 67 -1.08 5.80 1.51
CA ALA A 67 -1.65 5.60 2.83
C ALA A 67 -1.44 6.81 3.75
N ARG A 68 -0.23 7.38 3.75
CA ARG A 68 0.08 8.56 4.59
C ARG A 68 -0.65 9.82 4.14
N ARG A 69 -0.78 10.05 2.83
CA ARG A 69 -1.36 11.28 2.28
C ARG A 69 -2.87 11.26 2.19
N THR A 70 -3.47 10.10 1.92
CA THR A 70 -4.91 9.99 1.64
C THR A 70 -5.67 9.20 2.70
N GLY A 71 -4.98 8.41 3.54
CA GLY A 71 -5.62 7.46 4.45
C GLY A 71 -6.21 6.23 3.75
N ASN A 72 -6.00 6.09 2.44
CA ASN A 72 -6.42 4.94 1.67
C ASN A 72 -5.30 3.90 1.58
N PHE A 73 -5.67 2.65 1.77
CA PHE A 73 -4.81 1.48 1.74
C PHE A 73 -5.23 0.57 0.59
N PRO A 74 -4.29 -0.17 -0.02
CA PRO A 74 -4.63 -1.15 -1.03
C PRO A 74 -5.49 -2.26 -0.41
N LEU A 75 -6.54 -2.66 -1.12
CA LEU A 75 -7.36 -3.84 -0.85
C LEU A 75 -7.12 -4.94 -1.89
N SER A 76 -6.83 -4.54 -3.13
CA SER A 76 -6.40 -5.43 -4.20
C SER A 76 -5.63 -4.64 -5.27
N ILE A 77 -4.67 -5.29 -5.92
CA ILE A 77 -3.91 -4.71 -7.03
C ILE A 77 -3.86 -5.75 -8.15
N GLU A 78 -4.55 -5.49 -9.25
CA GLU A 78 -4.58 -6.38 -10.42
C GLU A 78 -3.84 -5.75 -11.59
N ARG A 79 -2.83 -6.47 -12.11
CA ARG A 79 -2.22 -6.12 -13.39
C ARG A 79 -3.13 -6.56 -14.53
N ARG A 80 -3.57 -5.61 -15.36
CA ARG A 80 -4.38 -5.90 -16.55
C ARG A 80 -3.49 -6.17 -17.76
N GLU A 81 -3.98 -6.99 -18.71
CA GLU A 81 -3.30 -7.24 -19.99
C GLU A 81 -3.27 -5.97 -20.86
N GLY A 82 -2.17 -5.76 -21.58
CA GLY A 82 -1.96 -4.61 -22.47
C GLY A 82 -0.84 -3.67 -22.00
N PRO A 83 -0.86 -2.39 -22.41
CA PRO A 83 0.02 -1.35 -21.84
C PRO A 83 -0.07 -1.36 -20.32
N PRO A 84 0.97 -0.94 -19.56
CA PRO A 84 1.00 -1.06 -18.09
C PRO A 84 -0.20 -0.36 -17.46
N ARG A 85 -1.21 -1.17 -17.15
CA ARG A 85 -2.51 -0.79 -16.61
C ARG A 85 -2.72 -1.61 -15.35
N TYR A 86 -3.01 -0.90 -14.28
CA TYR A 86 -3.30 -1.48 -12.98
C TYR A 86 -4.72 -1.09 -12.60
N GLU A 87 -5.42 -2.03 -12.00
CA GLU A 87 -6.68 -1.79 -11.31
C GLU A 87 -6.41 -1.98 -9.84
N MET A 88 -6.67 -0.95 -9.05
CA MET A 88 -6.45 -0.98 -7.62
C MET A 88 -7.77 -0.66 -6.92
N GLU A 89 -8.18 -1.57 -6.05
CA GLU A 89 -9.21 -1.26 -5.06
C GLU A 89 -8.54 -0.69 -3.82
N THR A 90 -9.06 0.42 -3.32
CA THR A 90 -8.60 1.01 -2.07
C THR A 90 -9.72 1.11 -1.05
N GLY A 91 -9.32 1.08 0.22
CA GLY A 91 -10.21 1.20 1.36
C GLY A 91 -9.53 1.88 2.53
N TRP A 92 -10.26 2.05 3.62
CA TRP A 92 -9.72 2.71 4.80
C TRP A 92 -8.85 1.73 5.58
N ALA A 93 -8.05 2.22 6.53
CA ALA A 93 -7.19 1.40 7.39
C ALA A 93 -7.92 0.18 8.00
N GLN A 94 -9.17 0.37 8.44
CA GLN A 94 -9.98 -0.72 9.01
C GLN A 94 -10.36 -1.81 8.01
N ASP A 95 -10.50 -1.46 6.72
CA ASP A 95 -10.89 -2.39 5.66
C ASP A 95 -9.67 -3.24 5.28
N ALA A 96 -8.50 -2.59 5.11
CA ALA A 96 -7.24 -3.28 4.88
C ALA A 96 -6.87 -4.22 6.04
N LEU A 97 -6.98 -3.76 7.30
CA LEU A 97 -6.70 -4.59 8.48
C LEU A 97 -7.65 -5.79 8.63
N ARG A 98 -8.85 -5.74 8.04
CA ARG A 98 -9.82 -6.85 8.09
C ARG A 98 -9.69 -7.81 6.92
N SER A 99 -8.95 -7.44 5.87
CA SER A 99 -8.63 -8.35 4.78
C SER A 99 -7.71 -9.48 5.26
N SER A 100 -7.79 -10.64 4.62
CA SER A 100 -6.83 -11.71 4.87
C SER A 100 -5.53 -11.51 4.08
N GLN A 101 -4.45 -12.16 4.52
CA GLN A 101 -3.18 -12.16 3.80
C GLN A 101 -3.29 -12.80 2.41
N GLU A 102 -4.21 -13.75 2.21
CA GLU A 102 -4.46 -14.37 0.91
C GLU A 102 -5.21 -13.43 -0.05
N GLU A 103 -6.12 -12.60 0.47
CA GLU A 103 -6.90 -11.64 -0.33
C GLU A 103 -6.10 -10.38 -0.66
N ASN A 104 -5.20 -9.95 0.22
CA ASN A 104 -4.48 -8.68 0.11
C ASN A 104 -3.00 -8.81 0.50
N PRO A 105 -2.22 -9.58 -0.28
CA PRO A 105 -0.81 -9.84 0.04
C PRO A 105 0.04 -8.56 0.03
N ASP A 106 -0.19 -7.63 -0.91
CA ASP A 106 0.57 -6.39 -1.02
C ASP A 106 0.49 -5.52 0.25
N PHE A 107 -0.64 -5.57 0.96
CA PHE A 107 -0.80 -4.91 2.25
C PHE A 107 -0.05 -5.65 3.37
N TRP A 108 -0.24 -6.97 3.47
CA TRP A 108 0.23 -7.76 4.61
C TRP A 108 1.73 -8.10 4.55
N GLU A 109 2.34 -8.08 3.35
CA GLU A 109 3.78 -8.29 3.17
C GLU A 109 4.62 -7.03 3.49
N ASP A 110 3.98 -5.86 3.60
CA ASP A 110 4.65 -4.61 3.95
C ASP A 110 4.36 -4.17 5.41
N ASP A 111 5.27 -4.53 6.31
CA ASP A 111 5.20 -4.19 7.74
C ASP A 111 4.99 -2.69 8.01
N ALA A 112 5.59 -1.80 7.20
CA ALA A 112 5.46 -0.36 7.39
C ALA A 112 4.04 0.12 7.04
N LEU A 113 3.44 -0.48 6.01
CA LEU A 113 2.08 -0.21 5.60
C LEU A 113 1.06 -0.72 6.64
N VAL A 114 1.30 -1.91 7.20
CA VAL A 114 0.50 -2.46 8.31
C VAL A 114 0.61 -1.57 9.54
N GLN A 115 1.81 -1.08 9.89
CA GLN A 115 2.01 -0.17 11.02
C GLN A 115 1.27 1.15 10.83
N GLU A 116 1.27 1.69 9.61
CA GLU A 116 0.55 2.91 9.29
C GLU A 116 -0.98 2.70 9.40
N ALA A 117 -1.51 1.57 8.92
CA ALA A 117 -2.92 1.22 9.12
C ALA A 117 -3.26 1.04 10.61
N ALA A 118 -2.38 0.38 11.37
CA ALA A 118 -2.53 0.20 12.80
C ALA A 118 -2.53 1.52 13.58
N ARG A 119 -1.72 2.49 13.15
CA ARG A 119 -1.69 3.85 13.70
C ARG A 119 -3.02 4.57 13.45
N GLN A 120 -3.61 4.40 12.27
CA GLN A 120 -4.88 5.03 11.89
C GLN A 120 -6.11 4.33 12.48
N ALA A 121 -6.06 3.02 12.73
CA ALA A 121 -7.17 2.21 13.26
C ALA A 121 -6.75 1.31 14.45
N PRO A 122 -6.29 1.88 15.58
CA PRO A 122 -5.68 1.12 16.68
C PRO A 122 -6.63 0.12 17.34
N CYS A 123 -7.92 0.45 17.46
CA CYS A 123 -8.92 -0.46 18.03
C CYS A 123 -9.21 -1.68 17.15
N VAL A 124 -9.12 -1.53 15.82
CA VAL A 124 -9.26 -2.64 14.88
C VAL A 124 -8.01 -3.50 14.94
N TRP A 125 -6.83 -2.87 14.91
CA TRP A 125 -5.55 -3.57 15.01
C TRP A 125 -5.43 -4.42 16.27
N ALA A 126 -5.86 -3.90 17.42
CA ALA A 126 -5.84 -4.68 18.67
C ALA A 126 -6.63 -5.99 18.58
N LYS A 127 -7.75 -6.00 17.86
CA LYS A 127 -8.58 -7.21 17.65
C LYS A 127 -7.90 -8.17 16.69
N VAL A 128 -7.43 -7.67 15.55
CA VAL A 128 -6.75 -8.46 14.52
C VAL A 128 -5.48 -9.10 15.09
N LYS A 129 -4.65 -8.34 15.82
CA LYS A 129 -3.47 -8.85 16.49
C LYS A 129 -3.80 -9.97 17.49
N ALA A 130 -4.88 -9.81 18.28
CA ALA A 130 -5.31 -10.85 19.20
C ALA A 130 -5.77 -12.13 18.48
N GLU A 131 -6.32 -12.02 17.27
CA GLU A 131 -6.68 -13.18 16.43
C GLU A 131 -5.44 -13.86 15.84
N LEU A 132 -4.51 -13.07 15.29
CA LEU A 132 -3.22 -13.57 14.81
C LEU A 132 -2.44 -14.31 15.91
N ASP A 133 -2.38 -13.74 17.12
CA ASP A 133 -1.71 -14.36 18.28
C ASP A 133 -2.38 -15.68 18.69
N ARG A 134 -3.71 -15.77 18.59
CA ARG A 134 -4.44 -17.02 18.89
C ARG A 134 -4.13 -18.10 17.87
N GLU A 135 -4.11 -17.74 16.59
CA GLU A 135 -3.84 -18.70 15.52
C GLU A 135 -2.38 -19.18 15.58
N ALA A 136 -1.42 -18.28 15.81
CA ALA A 136 -0.02 -18.63 16.02
C ALA A 136 0.15 -19.66 17.15
N ARG A 137 -0.51 -19.43 18.31
CA ARG A 137 -0.51 -20.39 19.43
C ARG A 137 -1.18 -21.71 19.08
N ARG A 138 -2.23 -21.70 18.26
CA ARG A 138 -2.92 -22.91 17.81
C ARG A 138 -1.99 -23.75 16.92
N VAL A 139 -1.33 -23.12 15.96
CA VAL A 139 -0.37 -23.75 15.06
C VAL A 139 0.81 -24.32 15.85
N GLU A 140 1.40 -23.53 16.77
CA GLU A 140 2.50 -23.98 17.64
C GLU A 140 2.13 -25.23 18.44
N ARG A 141 0.92 -25.27 19.02
CA ARG A 141 0.41 -26.44 19.76
C ARG A 141 0.22 -27.65 18.84
N ALA A 142 -0.28 -27.45 17.62
CA ALA A 142 -0.47 -28.53 16.66
C ALA A 142 0.87 -29.14 16.21
N LEU A 143 1.87 -28.29 15.92
CA LEU A 143 3.22 -28.70 15.57
C LEU A 143 3.92 -29.44 16.72
N SER A 144 3.75 -28.95 17.96
CA SER A 144 4.32 -29.57 19.16
C SER A 144 3.75 -30.96 19.46
N ARG A 145 2.49 -31.22 19.08
CA ARG A 145 1.83 -32.54 19.22
C ARG A 145 2.14 -33.52 18.10
N SER A 146 2.72 -33.03 17.00
CA SER A 146 3.01 -33.81 15.80
C SER A 146 4.49 -34.19 15.67
N ARG A 147 5.33 -33.78 16.64
CA ARG A 147 6.72 -34.24 16.76
C ARG A 147 6.74 -35.63 17.42
N PRO A 148 7.28 -36.68 16.77
CA PRO A 148 7.41 -38.02 17.34
C PRO A 148 8.39 -38.06 18.52
#